data_AF-A0A1G1IXA1-F1
#
_entry.id   AF-A0A1G1IXA1-F1
#
_cell.length_a   1.000
_cell.length_b   1.000
_cell.length_c   1.000
_cell.angle_alpha   90.00
_cell.angle_beta   90.00
_cell.angle_gamma   90.00
#
_symmetry.space_group_name_H-M   'P 1'
#
loop_
_entity.id
_entity.type
_entity.pdbx_description
1 polymer ?
#
loop_
_entity_poly.entity_id
_entity_poly.type
_entity_poly.pdbx_seq_one_letter_code
_entity_poly.pdbx_strand_id
1 'polypeptide(L)'
;MINVIPPGLIFIAGAFIVPLIRGKAKSIYLLLLPVLSFINLIYISKGTHGVINFLDYQIIFCNIDRLSLVFGYIFHIIAFLTILYGINMKNDNEYTAGLFYAGCAIGVIFSKDLISLFCFWEMMTIGSVLLIWARKTKKSIEAGFRYVLVHFFGGVILLVGIILYIY
;
A
#
# COMPACT_ATOMS: atom_id res chain seq x y z
N MET A 1 10.44 -21.12 10.71
CA MET A 1 9.40 -20.07 10.82
C MET A 1 8.98 -19.76 9.40
N ILE A 2 7.71 -19.92 9.03
CA ILE A 2 7.25 -19.51 7.69
C ILE A 2 7.45 -18.00 7.64
N ASN A 3 8.29 -17.52 6.72
CA ASN A 3 8.42 -16.10 6.43
C ASN A 3 7.07 -15.63 5.89
N VAL A 4 6.22 -15.14 6.78
CA VAL A 4 4.92 -14.58 6.43
C VAL A 4 5.17 -13.36 5.56
N ILE A 5 4.58 -13.34 4.36
CA ILE A 5 4.63 -12.20 3.45
C ILE A 5 3.48 -11.28 3.85
N PRO A 6 3.74 -10.03 4.29
CA PRO A 6 2.69 -9.05 4.52
C PRO A 6 1.82 -8.88 3.26
N PRO A 7 0.49 -8.92 3.37
CA PRO A 7 -0.41 -8.83 2.21
C PRO A 7 -0.14 -7.61 1.32
N GLY A 8 0.14 -6.45 1.92
CA GLY A 8 0.47 -5.23 1.17
C GLY A 8 1.70 -5.34 0.26
N LEU A 9 2.68 -6.18 0.61
CA LEU A 9 3.88 -6.38 -0.21
C LEU A 9 3.57 -7.08 -1.53
N ILE A 10 2.54 -7.93 -1.59
CA ILE A 10 2.12 -8.59 -2.83
C ILE A 10 1.67 -7.54 -3.85
N PHE A 11 0.92 -6.52 -3.40
CA PHE A 11 0.51 -5.40 -4.23
C PHE A 11 1.70 -4.52 -4.63
N ILE A 12 2.56 -4.15 -3.67
CA ILE A 12 3.72 -3.26 -3.92
C ILE A 12 4.68 -3.90 -4.91
N ALA A 13 5.13 -5.14 -4.66
CA ALA A 13 6.01 -5.86 -5.57
C ALA A 13 5.31 -6.12 -6.91
N GLY A 14 4.03 -6.49 -6.85
CA GLY A 14 3.23 -6.75 -8.04
C GLY A 14 3.06 -5.53 -8.95
N ALA A 15 3.00 -4.33 -8.38
CA ALA A 15 2.90 -3.07 -9.12
C ALA A 15 4.09 -2.87 -10.07
N PHE A 16 5.32 -3.14 -9.62
CA PHE A 16 6.53 -2.93 -10.44
C PHE A 16 6.63 -3.88 -11.65
N ILE A 17 5.91 -5.00 -11.63
CA ILE A 17 5.88 -5.98 -12.73
C ILE A 17 4.85 -5.58 -13.80
N VAL A 18 3.85 -4.75 -13.47
CA VAL A 18 2.79 -4.31 -14.39
C VAL A 18 3.30 -3.80 -15.76
N PRO A 19 4.31 -2.92 -15.87
CA PRO A 19 4.78 -2.42 -17.16
C PRO A 19 5.43 -3.49 -18.05
N LEU A 20 5.79 -4.65 -17.49
CA LEU A 20 6.40 -5.76 -18.22
C LEU A 20 5.37 -6.66 -18.92
N ILE A 21 4.11 -6.63 -18.48
CA ILE A 21 3.03 -7.50 -18.98
C ILE A 21 2.19 -6.75 -20.02
N ARG A 22 1.64 -7.44 -21.02
CA ARG A 22 0.85 -6.83 -22.11
C ARG A 22 -0.44 -7.60 -22.42
N GLY A 23 -1.39 -6.92 -23.06
CA GLY A 23 -2.63 -7.51 -23.56
C GLY A 23 -3.51 -8.13 -22.46
N LYS A 24 -4.24 -9.20 -22.80
CA LYS A 24 -5.17 -9.89 -21.88
C LYS A 24 -4.47 -10.44 -20.62
N ALA A 25 -3.19 -10.81 -20.72
CA ALA A 25 -2.41 -11.29 -19.58
C ALA A 25 -2.26 -10.20 -18.50
N LYS A 26 -2.19 -8.92 -18.89
CA LYS A 26 -2.14 -7.80 -17.93
C LYS A 26 -3.44 -7.72 -17.13
N SER A 27 -4.59 -7.76 -17.79
CA SER A 27 -5.89 -7.71 -17.10
C SER A 27 -6.05 -8.85 -16.10
N ILE A 28 -5.66 -10.07 -16.49
CA ILE A 28 -5.66 -11.24 -15.59
C ILE A 28 -4.71 -11.00 -14.42
N TYR A 29 -3.47 -10.56 -14.69
CA TYR A 29 -2.48 -10.28 -13.66
C TYR A 29 -2.95 -9.24 -12.65
N LEU A 30 -3.50 -8.11 -13.12
CA LEU A 30 -4.01 -7.04 -12.27
C LEU A 30 -5.11 -7.53 -11.32
N LEU A 31 -6.03 -8.36 -11.81
CA LEU A 31 -7.10 -8.94 -10.99
C LEU A 31 -6.61 -10.06 -10.06
N LEU A 32 -5.56 -10.78 -10.44
CA LEU A 32 -4.97 -11.84 -9.61
C LEU A 32 -4.26 -11.28 -8.39
N LEU A 33 -3.61 -10.11 -8.46
CA LEU A 33 -2.90 -9.53 -7.31
C LEU A 33 -3.76 -9.38 -6.04
N PRO A 34 -4.92 -8.71 -6.06
CA PRO A 34 -5.79 -8.62 -4.89
C PRO A 34 -6.34 -9.97 -4.45
N VAL A 35 -6.61 -10.90 -5.38
CA VAL A 35 -7.09 -12.26 -5.04
C VAL A 35 -6.00 -13.05 -4.33
N LEU A 36 -4.77 -13.06 -4.85
CA LEU A 36 -3.63 -13.75 -4.25
C LEU A 36 -3.28 -13.15 -2.89
N SER A 37 -3.31 -11.82 -2.77
CA SER A 37 -3.09 -11.15 -1.48
C SER A 37 -4.18 -11.46 -0.46
N PHE A 38 -5.44 -11.55 -0.89
CA PHE A 38 -6.55 -11.91 -0.01
C PHE A 38 -6.46 -13.38 0.43
N ILE A 39 -6.12 -14.28 -0.48
CA ILE A 39 -5.85 -15.69 -0.16
C ILE A 39 -4.68 -15.78 0.83
N ASN A 40 -3.60 -15.03 0.61
CA ASN A 40 -2.50 -14.96 1.56
C ASN A 40 -2.97 -14.50 2.94
N LEU A 41 -3.79 -13.44 3.01
CA LEU A 41 -4.33 -12.91 4.28
C LEU A 41 -5.12 -13.97 5.07
N ILE A 42 -5.97 -14.77 4.43
CA ILE A 42 -6.77 -15.79 5.14
C ILE A 42 -5.94 -16.97 5.68
N TYR A 43 -4.75 -17.21 5.11
CA TYR A 43 -3.83 -18.26 5.56
C TYR A 43 -2.87 -17.81 6.65
N ILE A 44 -2.71 -16.50 6.88
CA ILE A 44 -1.87 -16.00 7.97
C ILE A 44 -2.62 -16.14 9.29
N SER A 45 -1.99 -16.79 10.27
CA SER A 45 -2.55 -16.90 11.61
C SER A 45 -2.62 -15.55 12.31
N LYS A 46 -3.60 -15.37 13.19
CA LYS A 46 -3.68 -14.19 14.06
C LYS A 46 -2.40 -14.06 14.88
N GLY A 47 -1.90 -12.84 15.03
CA GLY A 47 -0.67 -12.58 15.76
C GLY A 47 0.23 -11.53 15.10
N THR A 48 1.46 -11.48 15.57
CA THR A 48 2.49 -10.55 15.12
C THR A 48 3.50 -11.29 14.24
N HIS A 49 3.74 -10.76 13.05
CA HIS A 49 4.60 -11.32 12.01
C HIS A 49 5.46 -10.23 11.39
N GLY A 50 6.57 -10.63 10.75
CA GLY A 50 7.48 -9.68 10.11
C GLY A 50 8.05 -8.67 11.11
N VAL A 51 8.65 -9.17 12.20
CA VAL A 51 9.27 -8.33 13.23
C VAL A 51 10.74 -8.10 12.87
N ILE A 52 11.16 -6.84 12.85
CA ILE A 52 12.55 -6.43 12.70
C ILE A 52 12.93 -5.62 13.92
N ASN A 53 14.00 -6.03 14.62
CA ASN A 53 14.54 -5.27 15.73
C ASN A 53 15.52 -4.22 15.19
N PHE A 54 15.30 -2.96 15.54
CA PHE A 54 16.12 -1.82 15.11
C PHE A 54 16.31 -0.84 16.26
N LEU A 55 17.55 -0.59 16.70
CA LEU A 55 17.88 0.34 17.79
C LEU A 55 16.98 0.18 19.03
N ASP A 56 16.86 -1.06 19.53
CA ASP A 56 15.99 -1.45 20.67
C ASP A 56 14.48 -1.22 20.47
N TYR A 57 14.05 -0.90 19.25
CA TYR A 57 12.66 -0.80 18.84
C TYR A 57 12.24 -2.00 17.98
N GLN A 58 11.03 -2.52 18.21
CA GLN A 58 10.46 -3.59 17.39
C GLN A 58 9.59 -3.00 16.29
N ILE A 59 10.05 -3.10 15.04
CA ILE A 59 9.27 -2.73 13.85
C ILE A 59 8.47 -3.96 13.41
N ILE A 60 7.15 -3.83 13.38
CA ILE A 60 6.19 -4.90 13.16
C ILE A 60 5.39 -4.59 11.89
N PHE A 61 5.78 -5.23 10.79
CA PHE A 61 5.18 -4.99 9.48
C PHE A 61 3.82 -5.68 9.25
N CYS A 62 3.48 -6.69 10.07
CA CYS A 62 2.22 -7.40 9.91
C CYS A 62 1.66 -7.87 11.26
N ASN A 63 0.57 -7.26 11.70
CA ASN A 63 -0.20 -7.71 12.86
C ASN A 63 -1.65 -7.97 12.52
N ILE A 64 -2.07 -9.22 12.73
CA ILE A 64 -3.42 -9.68 12.43
C ILE A 64 -4.22 -9.77 13.72
N ASP A 65 -5.16 -8.85 13.87
CA ASP A 65 -6.18 -8.84 14.92
C ASP A 65 -7.59 -8.75 14.30
N ARG A 66 -8.62 -8.62 15.13
CA ARG A 66 -10.01 -8.59 14.63
C ARG A 66 -10.33 -7.30 13.85
N LEU A 67 -9.73 -6.18 14.23
CA LEU A 67 -9.95 -4.88 13.59
C LEU A 67 -9.21 -4.81 12.25
N SER A 68 -7.94 -5.22 12.23
CA SER A 68 -7.11 -5.24 11.03
C SER A 68 -7.68 -6.18 9.96
N LEU A 69 -8.33 -7.29 10.35
CA LEU A 69 -9.05 -8.16 9.42
C LEU A 69 -10.26 -7.48 8.77
N VAL A 70 -11.07 -6.72 9.51
CA VAL A 70 -12.24 -6.01 8.95
C VAL A 70 -11.78 -5.04 7.86
N PHE A 71 -10.81 -4.19 8.18
CA PHE A 71 -10.26 -3.23 7.21
C PHE A 71 -9.51 -3.93 6.09
N GLY A 72 -8.75 -4.98 6.39
CA GLY A 72 -8.05 -5.80 5.41
C GLY A 72 -9.00 -6.35 4.36
N TYR A 73 -10.13 -6.93 4.76
CA TYR A 73 -11.14 -7.43 3.82
C TYR A 73 -11.76 -6.32 2.97
N ILE A 74 -12.16 -5.22 3.59
CA ILE A 74 -12.73 -4.06 2.88
C ILE A 74 -11.77 -3.54 1.82
N PHE A 75 -10.50 -3.33 2.17
CA PHE A 75 -9.51 -2.78 1.25
C PHE A 75 -9.14 -3.73 0.11
N HIS A 76 -9.11 -5.05 0.34
CA HIS A 76 -8.93 -6.02 -0.74
C HIS A 76 -10.11 -6.03 -1.71
N ILE A 77 -11.35 -5.95 -1.19
CA ILE A 77 -12.55 -5.88 -2.03
C ILE A 77 -12.55 -4.59 -2.85
N ILE A 78 -12.28 -3.44 -2.23
CA ILE A 78 -12.21 -2.15 -2.93
C ILE A 78 -11.12 -2.19 -3.99
N ALA A 79 -9.92 -2.69 -3.67
CA ALA A 79 -8.83 -2.80 -4.64
C ALA A 79 -9.21 -3.66 -5.85
N PHE A 80 -9.85 -4.82 -5.63
CA PHE A 80 -10.34 -5.67 -6.71
C PHE A 80 -11.37 -4.95 -7.58
N LEU A 81 -12.37 -4.30 -6.97
CA LEU A 81 -13.42 -3.59 -7.69
C LEU A 81 -12.88 -2.38 -8.46
N THR A 82 -11.93 -1.62 -7.90
CA THR A 82 -11.28 -0.50 -8.58
C THR A 82 -10.50 -0.97 -9.81
N ILE A 83 -9.76 -2.08 -9.69
CA ILE A 83 -9.04 -2.68 -10.83
C ILE A 83 -10.01 -3.20 -11.88
N LEU A 84 -11.07 -3.88 -11.46
CA LEU A 84 -12.10 -4.40 -12.37
C LEU A 84 -12.79 -3.28 -13.15
N TYR A 85 -13.16 -2.20 -12.47
CA TYR A 85 -13.73 -1.01 -13.08
C TYR A 85 -12.75 -0.36 -14.06
N GLY A 86 -11.48 -0.25 -13.67
CA GLY A 86 -10.42 0.37 -14.45
C GLY A 86 -9.77 -0.52 -15.50
N ILE A 87 -10.18 -1.79 -15.68
CA ILE A 87 -9.41 -2.82 -16.42
C ILE A 87 -9.11 -2.49 -17.89
N ASN A 88 -9.90 -1.58 -18.49
CA ASN A 88 -9.77 -1.15 -19.88
C ASN A 88 -8.93 0.13 -20.02
N MET A 89 -8.43 0.70 -18.92
CA MET A 89 -7.50 1.81 -18.94
C MET A 89 -6.19 1.38 -19.60
N LYS A 90 -5.64 2.23 -20.47
CA LYS A 90 -4.43 1.94 -21.26
C LYS A 90 -3.16 2.58 -20.68
N ASN A 91 -3.19 2.97 -19.40
CA ASN A 91 -2.09 3.69 -18.76
C ASN A 91 -1.45 2.86 -17.64
N ASP A 92 -0.28 2.29 -17.94
CA ASP A 92 0.47 1.44 -17.00
C ASP A 92 0.90 2.19 -15.73
N ASN A 93 1.11 3.51 -15.83
CA ASN A 93 1.47 4.34 -14.69
C ASN A 93 0.32 4.44 -13.70
N GLU A 94 -0.94 4.48 -14.18
CA GLU A 94 -2.12 4.52 -13.30
C GLU A 94 -2.28 3.19 -12.56
N TYR A 95 -2.10 2.05 -13.24
CA TYR A 95 -2.15 0.74 -12.59
C TYR A 95 -1.02 0.56 -11.57
N THR A 96 0.20 0.92 -11.95
CA THR A 96 1.38 0.78 -11.08
C THR A 96 1.20 1.63 -9.82
N ALA A 97 0.86 2.92 -9.98
CA ALA A 97 0.66 3.82 -8.86
C ALA A 97 -0.55 3.41 -7.99
N GLY A 98 -1.65 2.97 -8.60
CA GLY A 98 -2.85 2.52 -7.90
C GLY A 98 -2.62 1.25 -7.07
N LEU A 99 -1.93 0.25 -7.64
CA LEU A 99 -1.54 -0.97 -6.92
C LEU A 99 -0.54 -0.68 -5.81
N PHE A 100 0.46 0.17 -6.08
CA PHE A 100 1.43 0.59 -5.07
C PHE A 100 0.73 1.29 -3.90
N TYR A 101 -0.16 2.24 -4.18
CA TYR A 101 -0.99 2.92 -3.19
C TYR A 101 -1.83 1.92 -2.37
N ALA A 102 -2.55 1.01 -3.03
CA ALA A 102 -3.38 0.02 -2.36
C ALA A 102 -2.55 -0.90 -1.44
N GLY A 103 -1.38 -1.33 -1.91
CA GLY A 103 -0.45 -2.12 -1.11
C GLY A 103 0.07 -1.39 0.12
N CYS A 104 0.40 -0.11 -0.01
CA CYS A 104 0.82 0.73 1.12
C CYS A 104 -0.32 0.93 2.12
N ALA A 105 -1.55 1.20 1.64
CA ALA A 105 -2.72 1.32 2.51
C ALA A 105 -3.00 0.03 3.30
N ILE A 106 -2.86 -1.13 2.65
CA ILE A 106 -2.93 -2.43 3.32
C ILE A 106 -1.79 -2.60 4.34
N GLY A 107 -0.58 -2.12 4.02
CA GLY A 107 0.54 -2.07 4.95
C GLY A 107 0.24 -1.25 6.21
N VAL A 108 -0.38 -0.07 6.05
CA VAL A 108 -0.84 0.77 7.18
C VAL A 108 -1.81 -0.01 8.07
N ILE A 109 -2.79 -0.72 7.49
CA ILE A 109 -3.80 -1.50 8.24
C ILE A 109 -3.15 -2.58 9.13
N PHE A 110 -2.09 -3.22 8.65
CA PHE A 110 -1.41 -4.29 9.37
C PHE A 110 -0.20 -3.82 10.19
N SER A 111 0.11 -2.53 10.21
CA SER A 111 1.17 -1.97 11.05
C SER A 111 0.74 -1.94 12.51
N LYS A 112 1.59 -2.43 13.42
CA LYS A 112 1.31 -2.41 14.87
C LYS A 112 2.02 -1.29 15.61
N ASP A 113 3.17 -0.87 15.10
CA ASP A 113 3.99 0.17 15.68
C ASP A 113 3.91 1.46 14.84
N LEU A 114 4.28 2.58 15.46
CA LEU A 114 4.15 3.89 14.82
C LEU A 114 5.16 4.11 13.69
N ILE A 115 6.33 3.45 13.74
CA ILE A 115 7.36 3.59 12.71
C ILE A 115 6.95 2.86 11.43
N SER A 116 6.50 1.60 11.52
CA SER A 116 5.99 0.86 10.36
C SER A 116 4.76 1.55 9.76
N LEU A 117 3.85 2.05 10.62
CA LEU A 117 2.69 2.83 10.19
C LEU A 117 3.15 4.07 9.41
N PHE A 118 4.10 4.84 9.94
CA PHE A 118 4.65 6.02 9.29
C PHE A 118 5.31 5.68 7.95
N CYS A 119 6.11 4.62 7.87
CA CYS A 119 6.74 4.20 6.62
C CYS A 119 5.70 3.89 5.54
N PHE A 120 4.68 3.08 5.85
CA PHE A 120 3.62 2.79 4.88
C PHE A 120 2.75 4.01 4.57
N TRP A 121 2.55 4.92 5.54
CA TRP A 121 1.82 6.16 5.36
C TRP A 121 2.51 7.10 4.35
N GLU A 122 3.82 7.27 4.47
CA GLU A 122 4.61 8.06 3.53
C GLU A 122 4.69 7.39 2.16
N MET A 123 4.89 6.07 2.10
CA MET A 123 4.84 5.34 0.83
C MET A 123 3.46 5.45 0.16
N MET A 124 2.37 5.42 0.93
CA MET A 124 1.02 5.64 0.42
C MET A 124 0.87 7.05 -0.16
N THR A 125 1.44 8.07 0.49
CA THR A 125 1.49 9.45 -0.02
C THR A 125 2.27 9.54 -1.34
N ILE A 126 3.40 8.84 -1.46
CA ILE A 126 4.14 8.76 -2.73
C ILE A 126 3.26 8.10 -3.81
N GLY A 127 2.58 6.99 -3.48
CA GLY A 127 1.68 6.29 -4.39
C GLY A 127 0.54 7.17 -4.92
N SER A 128 -0.11 7.95 -4.05
CA SER A 128 -1.21 8.84 -4.45
C SER A 128 -0.72 9.98 -5.35
N VAL A 129 0.45 10.55 -5.06
CA VAL A 129 1.06 11.59 -5.91
C VAL A 129 1.40 11.04 -7.30
N LEU A 130 2.01 9.86 -7.36
CA LEU A 130 2.30 9.18 -8.63
C LEU A 130 1.01 8.92 -9.43
N LEU A 131 -0.07 8.54 -8.74
CA LEU A 131 -1.38 8.30 -9.37
C LEU A 131 -1.97 9.61 -9.92
N ILE A 132 -1.90 10.71 -9.15
CA ILE A 132 -2.34 12.04 -9.62
C ILE A 132 -1.54 12.45 -10.86
N TRP A 133 -0.21 12.33 -10.83
CA TRP A 133 0.66 12.73 -11.94
C TRP A 133 0.60 11.80 -13.15
N ALA A 134 0.13 10.55 -12.99
CA ALA A 134 -0.02 9.61 -14.10
C ALA A 134 -0.94 10.15 -15.23
N ARG A 135 -1.81 11.11 -14.92
CA ARG A 135 -2.67 11.80 -15.89
C ARG A 135 -1.93 12.74 -16.84
N LYS A 136 -0.71 13.20 -16.52
CA LYS A 136 0.18 14.02 -17.37
C LYS A 136 -0.46 15.29 -17.95
N THR A 137 -1.33 15.96 -17.20
CA THR A 137 -1.88 17.27 -17.58
C THR A 137 -1.37 18.36 -16.65
N LYS A 138 -1.31 19.61 -17.12
CA LYS A 138 -0.90 20.75 -16.28
C LYS A 138 -1.69 20.82 -14.98
N LYS A 139 -3.02 20.63 -15.05
CA LYS A 139 -3.90 20.58 -13.87
C LYS A 139 -3.54 19.46 -12.89
N SER A 140 -3.22 18.26 -13.40
CA SER A 140 -2.83 17.12 -12.56
C SER A 140 -1.47 17.36 -11.89
N ILE A 141 -0.52 17.96 -12.61
CA ILE A 141 0.79 18.31 -12.06
C ILE A 141 0.64 19.30 -10.90
N GLU A 142 -0.08 20.40 -11.12
CA GLU A 142 -0.36 21.43 -10.09
C GLU A 142 -1.17 20.88 -8.90
N ALA A 143 -2.12 19.96 -9.14
CA ALA A 143 -2.83 19.28 -8.07
C ALA A 143 -1.91 18.38 -7.25
N GLY A 144 -1.04 17.59 -7.90
CA GLY A 144 -0.09 16.72 -7.21
C GLY A 144 0.93 17.51 -6.40
N PHE A 145 1.41 18.67 -6.88
CA PHE A 145 2.29 19.54 -6.08
C PHE A 145 1.62 20.03 -4.78
N ARG A 146 0.38 20.50 -4.86
CA ARG A 146 -0.37 20.91 -3.65
C ARG A 146 -0.60 19.75 -2.69
N TYR A 147 -0.93 18.59 -3.24
CA TYR A 147 -1.09 17.36 -2.47
C TYR A 147 0.19 17.00 -1.73
N VAL A 148 1.35 16.96 -2.42
CA VAL A 148 2.66 16.69 -1.81
C VAL A 148 2.94 17.66 -0.67
N LEU A 149 2.76 18.96 -0.87
CA LEU A 149 3.08 19.96 0.16
C LEU A 149 2.27 19.76 1.44
N VAL A 150 0.95 19.54 1.32
CA VAL A 150 0.07 19.34 2.48
C VAL A 150 0.38 18.03 3.18
N HIS A 151 0.54 16.94 2.42
CA HIS A 151 0.79 15.62 3.00
C HIS A 151 2.19 15.50 3.59
N PHE A 152 3.20 16.08 2.96
CA PHE A 152 4.56 16.11 3.49
C PHE A 152 4.62 16.92 4.79
N PHE A 153 3.95 18.06 4.85
CA PHE A 153 3.85 18.83 6.10
C PHE A 153 3.16 18.04 7.22
N GLY A 154 2.04 17.39 6.91
CA GLY A 154 1.34 16.51 7.86
C GLY A 154 2.20 15.31 8.30
N GLY A 155 2.95 14.72 7.37
CA GLY A 155 3.91 13.63 7.61
C GLY A 155 5.02 14.05 8.56
N VAL A 156 5.61 15.23 8.37
CA VAL A 156 6.63 15.78 9.27
C VAL A 156 6.07 16.02 10.68
N ILE A 157 4.86 16.60 10.79
CA ILE A 157 4.21 16.78 12.10
C ILE A 157 3.97 15.44 12.78
N LEU A 158 3.46 14.45 12.04
CA LEU A 158 3.25 13.10 12.56
C LEU A 158 4.58 12.48 13.03
N LEU A 159 5.64 12.58 12.24
CA LEU A 159 6.97 12.08 12.60
C LEU A 159 7.50 12.73 13.89
N VAL A 160 7.36 14.06 14.02
CA VAL A 160 7.71 14.77 15.25
C VAL A 160 6.92 14.22 16.43
N GLY A 161 5.60 14.03 16.28
CA GLY A 161 4.76 13.43 17.31
C GLY A 161 5.18 12.00 17.70
N ILE A 162 5.57 11.19 16.72
CA ILE A 162 6.07 9.83 16.95
C ILE A 162 7.38 9.87 17.74
N ILE A 163 8.33 10.73 17.35
CA ILE A 163 9.62 10.87 18.04
C ILE A 163 9.40 11.32 19.49
N LEU A 164 8.55 12.33 19.72
CA LEU A 164 8.21 12.82 21.07
C LEU A 164 7.42 11.82 21.93
N TYR A 165 6.78 10.83 21.32
CA TYR A 165 6.06 9.79 22.05
C TYR A 165 6.98 8.63 22.45
N ILE A 166 7.99 8.34 21.62
CA ILE A 166 8.94 7.24 21.84
C ILE A 166 10.07 7.65 22.78
N TYR A 167 10.51 8.91 22.74
CA TYR A 167 11.55 9.49 23.58
C TYR A 167 10.98 10.43 24.63
#